data_AF-A0A317XVT5-F1
#
_entry.id   AF-A0A317XVT5-F1
#
_cell.length_a   1.000
_cell.length_b   1.000
_cell.length_c   1.000
_cell.angle_alpha   90.00
_cell.angle_beta   90.00
_cell.angle_gamma   90.00
#
_symmetry.space_group_name_H-M   'P 1'
#
loop_
_entity.id
_entity.type
_entity.pdbx_description
1 polymer ?
#
loop_
_entity_poly.entity_id
_entity_poly.type
_entity_poly.pdbx_seq_one_letter_code
_entity_poly.pdbx_strand_id
1 'polypeptide(L)'
;MVYFSSGSPPWCPDCVDALPHVKAVFEDDDSLEAHLVLVGEKPEWKTPENRYRKEFGIACIPTITKVVDGKEVGRLEDSECKDTAKIAAFVKN
;
A
#
# COMPACT_ATOMS: atom_id res chain seq x y z
N MET A 1 -3.04 -7.88 4.64
CA MET A 1 -3.08 -6.55 3.99
C MET A 1 -2.10 -6.50 2.82
N VAL A 2 -2.34 -5.64 1.84
CA VAL A 2 -1.45 -5.48 0.68
C VAL A 2 -1.01 -4.02 0.58
N TYR A 3 0.28 -3.77 0.65
CA TYR A 3 0.87 -2.44 0.51
C TYR A 3 1.50 -2.30 -0.86
N PHE A 4 0.91 -1.45 -1.69
CA PHE A 4 1.42 -1.10 -3.01
C PHE A 4 2.40 0.06 -2.89
N SER A 5 3.66 -0.23 -3.20
CA SER A 5 4.76 0.72 -3.19
C SER A 5 5.34 0.88 -4.60
N SER A 6 6.10 1.95 -4.81
CA SER A 6 6.93 2.11 -6.01
C SER A 6 7.92 0.96 -6.17
N GLY A 7 8.54 0.83 -7.34
CA GLY A 7 9.57 -0.18 -7.62
C GLY A 7 10.76 -0.20 -6.66
N SER A 8 11.69 -1.12 -6.88
CA SER A 8 12.97 -1.17 -6.16
C SER A 8 14.09 -0.80 -7.15
N PRO A 9 14.77 0.34 -6.99
CA PRO A 9 14.69 1.29 -5.88
C PRO A 9 13.41 2.18 -5.91
N PRO A 10 12.92 2.63 -4.73
CA PRO A 10 11.72 3.45 -4.66
C PRO A 10 11.95 4.82 -5.28
N TRP A 11 11.25 5.07 -6.38
CA TRP A 11 11.32 6.33 -7.12
C TRP A 11 10.27 7.35 -6.67
N CYS A 12 9.33 6.94 -5.82
CA CYS A 12 8.27 7.78 -5.28
C CYS A 12 8.63 8.23 -3.85
N PRO A 13 8.78 9.53 -3.58
CA PRO A 13 9.12 10.02 -2.24
C PRO A 13 8.02 9.68 -1.22
N ASP A 14 6.75 9.70 -1.62
CA ASP A 14 5.62 9.37 -0.74
C ASP A 14 5.64 7.92 -0.28
N CYS A 15 6.09 6.99 -1.15
CA CYS A 15 6.24 5.58 -0.79
C CYS A 15 7.38 5.36 0.21
N VAL A 16 8.47 6.12 0.10
CA VAL A 16 9.59 6.08 1.05
C VAL A 16 9.16 6.63 2.40
N ASP A 17 8.37 7.70 2.40
CA ASP A 17 7.85 8.35 3.60
C ASP A 17 6.81 7.48 4.33
N ALA A 18 5.90 6.83 3.59
CA ALA A 18 4.87 5.96 4.16
C ALA A 18 5.41 4.61 4.72
N LEU A 19 6.47 4.06 4.12
CA LEU A 19 7.05 2.76 4.51
C LEU A 19 7.36 2.62 6.02
N PRO A 20 8.02 3.57 6.71
CA PRO A 20 8.27 3.48 8.14
C PRO A 20 6.98 3.52 8.97
N HIS A 21 5.97 4.30 8.56
CA HIS A 21 4.67 4.36 9.25
C HIS A 21 3.93 3.02 9.16
N VAL A 22 3.93 2.41 7.97
CA VAL A 22 3.39 1.08 7.74
C VAL A 22 4.14 0.08 8.61
N LYS A 23 5.48 -0.01 8.49
CA LYS A 23 6.29 -0.94 9.28
C LYS A 23 6.04 -0.82 10.77
N ALA A 24 5.98 0.39 11.32
CA ALA A 24 5.75 0.60 12.75
C ALA A 24 4.44 -0.03 13.24
N VAL A 25 3.39 -0.07 12.42
CA VAL A 25 2.10 -0.68 12.78
C VAL A 25 2.17 -2.21 12.72
N PHE A 26 2.83 -2.77 11.70
CA PHE A 26 2.92 -4.23 11.52
C PHE A 26 3.99 -4.88 12.39
N GLU A 27 5.05 -4.16 12.79
CA GLU A 27 6.02 -4.65 13.78
C GLU A 27 5.44 -4.67 15.20
N ASP A 28 4.46 -3.82 15.51
CA ASP A 28 3.81 -3.77 16.82
C ASP A 28 2.83 -4.93 17.03
N ASP A 29 2.34 -5.55 15.95
CA ASP A 29 1.30 -6.58 15.99
C ASP A 29 1.62 -7.75 15.05
N ASP A 30 2.29 -8.77 15.61
CA ASP A 30 2.73 -9.98 14.91
C ASP A 30 1.55 -10.81 14.33
N SER A 31 0.32 -10.51 14.74
CA SER A 31 -0.88 -11.16 14.19
C SER A 31 -1.28 -10.63 12.81
N LEU A 32 -0.70 -9.51 12.38
CA LEU A 32 -1.03 -8.84 11.13
C LEU A 32 -0.06 -9.21 10.01
N GLU A 33 -0.55 -9.86 8.97
CA GLU A 33 0.24 -10.09 7.76
C GLU A 33 0.10 -8.95 6.74
N ALA A 34 1.21 -8.32 6.36
CA ALA A 34 1.29 -7.35 5.26
C ALA A 34 2.14 -7.88 4.09
N HIS A 35 1.61 -7.75 2.87
CA HIS A 35 2.30 -8.09 1.65
C HIS A 35 2.74 -6.82 0.94
N LEU A 36 4.06 -6.63 0.78
CA LEU A 36 4.62 -5.54 -0.02
C LEU A 36 4.55 -5.92 -1.51
N VAL A 37 3.87 -5.10 -2.29
CA VAL A 37 3.75 -5.24 -3.74
C VAL A 37 4.40 -4.04 -4.40
N LEU A 38 5.37 -4.31 -5.27
CA LEU A 38 6.05 -3.28 -6.04
C LEU A 38 5.35 -3.12 -7.40
N VAL A 39 4.89 -1.91 -7.71
CA VAL A 39 4.15 -1.65 -8.95
C VAL A 39 5.03 -1.57 -10.20
N GLY A 40 6.35 -1.63 -10.03
CA GLY A 40 7.35 -1.50 -11.09
C GLY A 40 7.94 -0.09 -11.19
N GLU A 41 8.51 0.22 -12.34
CA GLU A 41 9.11 1.54 -12.58
C GLU A 41 8.04 2.62 -12.84
N LYS A 42 8.42 3.89 -12.65
CA LYS A 42 7.53 5.04 -12.89
C LYS A 42 6.84 5.05 -14.27
N PRO A 43 7.52 4.77 -15.40
CA PRO A 43 6.85 4.72 -16.70
C PRO A 43 5.81 3.59 -16.76
N GLU A 44 6.13 2.40 -16.23
CA GLU A 44 5.21 1.25 -16.23
C GLU A 44 3.97 1.51 -15.37
N TRP A 45 4.14 2.17 -14.22
CA TRP A 45 3.03 2.55 -13.35
C TRP A 45 2.09 3.57 -13.98
N LYS A 46 2.66 4.57 -14.68
CA LYS A 46 1.86 5.60 -15.35
C LYS A 46 1.03 5.05 -16.50
N THR A 47 1.43 3.94 -17.10
CA THR A 47 0.70 3.31 -18.20
C THR A 47 -0.66 2.77 -17.70
N PRO A 48 -1.76 3.04 -18.40
CA PRO A 48 -3.09 2.50 -18.05
C PRO A 48 -3.18 0.98 -18.21
N GLU A 49 -2.21 0.37 -18.89
CA GLU A 49 -2.06 -1.09 -19.03
C GLU A 49 -1.44 -1.75 -17.80
N ASN A 50 -1.02 -0.98 -16.79
CA ASN A 50 -0.47 -1.55 -15.58
C ASN A 50 -1.50 -2.48 -14.91
N ARG A 51 -1.09 -3.73 -14.68
CA ARG A 51 -1.95 -4.76 -14.10
C ARG A 51 -2.57 -4.36 -12.77
N TYR A 52 -1.83 -3.62 -11.94
CA TYR A 52 -2.33 -3.19 -10.63
C TYR A 52 -3.41 -2.11 -10.74
N ARG A 53 -3.33 -1.26 -11.78
CA ARG A 53 -4.38 -0.29 -12.09
C ARG A 53 -5.64 -0.97 -12.66
N LYS A 54 -5.46 -1.96 -13.52
CA LYS A 54 -6.58 -2.68 -14.18
C LYS A 54 -7.26 -3.70 -13.28
N GLU A 55 -6.49 -4.57 -12.64
CA GLU A 55 -7.00 -5.71 -11.87
C GLU A 55 -7.39 -5.29 -10.44
N PHE A 56 -6.59 -4.43 -9.80
CA PHE A 56 -6.81 -4.00 -8.42
C PHE A 56 -7.42 -2.59 -8.31
N GLY A 57 -7.53 -1.84 -9.42
CA GLY A 57 -8.10 -0.50 -9.42
C GLY A 57 -7.28 0.51 -8.62
N ILE A 58 -5.97 0.29 -8.47
CA ILE A 58 -5.11 1.19 -7.68
C ILE A 58 -4.86 2.46 -8.50
N ALA A 59 -5.32 3.62 -8.03
CA ALA A 59 -5.20 4.87 -8.78
C ALA A 59 -3.87 5.59 -8.51
N CYS A 60 -3.39 5.53 -7.27
CA CYS A 60 -2.17 6.20 -6.80
C CYS A 60 -1.27 5.24 -6.02
N ILE A 61 -0.07 5.70 -5.67
CA ILE A 61 0.81 5.05 -4.71
C ILE A 61 1.35 6.13 -3.78
N PRO A 62 1.63 5.85 -2.50
CA PRO A 62 1.41 4.58 -1.79
C PRO A 62 -0.08 4.26 -1.58
N THR A 63 -0.43 2.97 -1.61
CA THR A 63 -1.81 2.51 -1.31
C THR A 63 -1.77 1.24 -0.47
N ILE A 64 -2.57 1.16 0.58
CA ILE A 64 -2.75 -0.03 1.41
C ILE A 64 -4.16 -0.55 1.20
N THR A 65 -4.31 -1.81 0.79
CA THR A 65 -5.63 -2.45 0.68
C THR A 65 -5.79 -3.54 1.73
N LYS A 66 -7.00 -3.63 2.27
CA LYS A 66 -7.41 -4.69 3.17
C LYS A 66 -8.26 -5.67 2.39
N VAL A 67 -7.77 -6.90 2.26
CA VAL A 67 -8.47 -7.99 1.60
C VAL A 67 -8.83 -9.03 2.66
N VAL A 68 -10.12 -9.36 2.77
CA VAL A 68 -10.66 -10.37 3.69
C VAL A 68 -11.50 -11.33 2.83
N ASP A 69 -11.25 -12.63 2.94
CA ASP A 69 -11.93 -13.67 2.13
C ASP A 69 -11.89 -13.40 0.61
N GLY A 70 -10.77 -12.87 0.12
CA GLY A 70 -10.57 -12.54 -1.30
C GLY A 70 -11.33 -11.31 -1.79
N LYS A 71 -11.98 -10.56 -0.90
CA LYS A 71 -12.66 -9.29 -1.22
C LYS A 71 -11.95 -8.11 -0.57
N GLU A 72 -11.74 -7.06 -1.33
CA GLU A 72 -11.30 -5.79 -0.77
C GLU A 72 -12.41 -5.23 0.12
N VAL A 73 -12.12 -5.10 1.41
CA VAL A 73 -13.04 -4.50 2.40
C VAL A 73 -12.73 -3.04 2.67
N GLY A 74 -11.57 -2.55 2.20
CA GLY A 74 -11.21 -1.14 2.28
C GLY A 74 -9.82 -0.87 1.71
N ARG A 75 -9.49 0.42 1.57
CA ARG A 75 -8.19 0.90 1.12
C ARG A 75 -7.84 2.25 1.77
N LEU A 76 -6.55 2.51 1.92
CA LEU A 76 -5.96 3.79 2.28
C LEU A 76 -5.04 4.24 1.16
N GLU A 77 -5.06 5.53 0.82
CA GLU A 77 -4.36 6.08 -0.34
C GLU A 77 -3.51 7.30 0.03
N ASP A 78 -2.35 7.43 -0.61
CA ASP A 78 -1.46 8.60 -0.54
C ASP A 78 -1.15 9.05 0.91
N SER A 79 -1.68 10.19 1.31
CA SER A 79 -1.47 10.82 2.62
C SER A 79 -2.02 9.98 3.78
N GLU A 80 -3.01 9.10 3.54
CA GLU A 80 -3.51 8.21 4.58
C GLU A 80 -2.51 7.11 4.93
N CYS A 81 -1.63 6.73 3.99
CA CYS A 81 -0.56 5.77 4.23
C CYS A 81 0.61 6.38 5.02
N LYS A 82 0.62 7.69 5.23
CA LYS A 82 1.62 8.41 6.06
C LYS A 82 1.14 8.62 7.50
N ASP A 83 -0.13 8.33 7.77
CA ASP A 83 -0.71 8.54 9.08
C ASP A 83 -0.77 7.20 9.84
N THR A 84 0.21 6.98 10.72
CA THR A 84 0.30 5.75 11.54
C THR A 84 -0.98 5.48 12.31
N ALA A 85 -1.69 6.51 12.80
CA ALA A 85 -2.92 6.31 13.55
C ALA A 85 -4.05 5.80 12.66
N LYS A 86 -4.16 6.31 11.43
CA LYS A 86 -5.12 5.79 10.44
C LYS A 86 -4.80 4.37 10.03
N ILE A 87 -3.52 4.07 9.76
CA ILE A 87 -3.10 2.71 9.40
C ILE A 87 -3.40 1.75 10.56
N ALA A 88 -3.06 2.13 11.80
CA ALA A 88 -3.34 1.34 13.00
C ALA A 88 -4.85 1.11 13.20
N ALA A 89 -5.68 2.13 12.99
CA ALA A 89 -7.14 1.98 13.05
C ALA A 89 -7.65 1.06 11.93
N PHE A 90 -7.09 1.18 10.73
CA PHE A 90 -7.48 0.39 9.56
C PHE A 90 -7.10 -1.09 9.70
N VAL A 91 -5.99 -1.40 10.36
CA VAL A 91 -5.55 -2.78 10.60
C VAL A 91 -6.27 -3.46 11.77
N LYS A 92 -6.69 -2.70 12.78
CA LYS A 92 -7.36 -3.23 13.99
C LYS A 92 -8.86 -3.44 13.81
N ASN A 93 -9.49 -2.70 12.90
CA ASN A 93 -10.89 -2.89 12.53
C ASN A 93 -11.04 -4.06 11.56
#